data_AF-A0AAV7LVK4-F1
#
_entry.id   AF-A0AAV7LVK4-F1
#
_cell.length_a   1.000
_cell.length_b   1.000
_cell.length_c   1.000
_cell.angle_alpha   90.00
_cell.angle_beta   90.00
_cell.angle_gamma   90.00
#
_symmetry.space_group_name_H-M   'P 1'
#
loop_
_entity.id
_entity.type
_entity.pdbx_description
1 polymer ?
#
loop_
_entity_poly.entity_id
_entity_poly.type
_entity_poly.pdbx_seq_one_letter_code
_entity_poly.pdbx_strand_id
1 'polypeptide(L)' 'HEQLSVAEITNACFEPANQMVKCDPRHGKYMACCMLYRGDVVPKDVNAAIATIKTKRTIQFVDWCPTGFK' A
#
# COMPACT_ATOMS: atom_id res chain seq x y z
N HIS A 1 -9.73 22.71 -1.34
CA HIS A 1 -9.39 21.30 -1.62
C HIS A 1 -8.15 20.96 -0.82
N GLU A 2 -8.24 20.05 0.14
CA GLU A 2 -7.05 19.44 0.74
C GLU A 2 -6.37 18.57 -0.32
N GLN A 3 -5.10 18.84 -0.60
CA GLN A 3 -4.30 17.95 -1.43
C GLN A 3 -3.69 16.89 -0.51
N LEU A 4 -4.18 15.66 -0.63
CA LEU A 4 -3.53 14.52 0.00
C LEU A 4 -2.30 14.14 -0.82
N SER A 5 -1.17 13.98 -0.16
CA SER A 5 0.07 13.52 -0.77
C SER A 5 -0.02 12.06 -1.21
N VAL A 6 0.83 11.67 -2.17
CA VAL A 6 0.96 10.28 -2.63
C VAL A 6 1.24 9.32 -1.46
N ALA A 7 2.05 9.76 -0.50
CA ALA A 7 2.37 8.98 0.70
C ALA A 7 1.14 8.76 1.58
N GLU A 8 0.33 9.79 1.83
CA GLU A 8 -0.87 9.69 2.66
C GLU A 8 -1.90 8.74 2.05
N ILE A 9 -2.23 8.90 0.76
CA ILE A 9 -3.20 8.02 0.10
C ILE A 9 -2.70 6.58 0.00
N THR A 10 -1.39 6.37 -0.22
CA THR A 10 -0.80 5.03 -0.27
C THR A 10 -0.92 4.35 1.10
N ASN A 11 -0.65 5.08 2.18
CA ASN A 11 -0.81 4.56 3.54
C ASN A 11 -2.26 4.23 3.89
N ALA A 12 -3.20 5.09 3.47
CA ALA A 12 -4.62 4.88 3.71
C ALA A 12 -5.13 3.57 3.09
N CYS A 13 -4.59 3.14 1.94
CA CYS A 13 -4.96 1.86 1.32
C CYS A 13 -4.56 0.62 2.14
N PHE A 14 -3.62 0.73 3.07
CA PHE A 14 -3.18 -0.37 3.95
C PHE A 14 -3.70 -0.24 5.38
N GLU A 15 -4.55 0.75 5.65
CA GLU A 15 -5.28 0.85 6.92
C GLU A 15 -6.44 -0.15 6.93
N PRO A 16 -6.52 -1.07 7.91
CA PRO A 16 -7.63 -2.03 8.00
C PRO A 16 -9.02 -1.40 7.96
N ALA A 17 -9.19 -0.20 8.54
CA ALA A 17 -10.48 0.50 8.55
C ALA A 17 -10.97 0.94 7.17
N ASN A 18 -10.07 1.04 6.18
CA ASN A 18 -10.40 1.45 4.82
C ASN A 18 -10.60 0.26 3.86
N GLN A 19 -10.50 -0.99 4.36
CA GLN A 19 -10.73 -2.16 3.54
C GLN A 19 -12.22 -2.33 3.24
N MET A 20 -12.54 -2.56 1.97
CA MET A 20 -13.92 -2.76 1.49
C MET A 20 -14.40 -4.21 1.66
N VAL A 21 -13.76 -4.96 2.57
CA VAL A 21 -14.03 -6.36 2.87
C VAL A 21 -13.98 -6.56 4.39
N LYS A 22 -14.85 -7.43 4.91
CA LYS A 22 -14.90 -7.75 6.34
C LYS A 22 -13.85 -8.81 6.71
N CYS A 23 -12.59 -8.44 6.58
CA CYS A 23 -11.46 -9.23 7.07
C CYS A 23 -10.36 -8.30 7.62
N ASP A 24 -9.60 -8.78 8.61
CA ASP A 24 -8.42 -8.06 9.08
C ASP A 24 -7.19 -8.57 8.32
N PRO A 25 -6.58 -7.76 7.43
CA PRO A 25 -5.44 -8.20 6.63
C PRO A 25 -4.20 -8.53 7.48
N ARG A 26 -4.13 -8.06 8.74
CA ARG A 26 -3.01 -8.33 9.65
C ARG A 26 -2.98 -9.76 10.17
N HIS A 27 -4.09 -10.50 10.06
CA HIS A 27 -4.14 -11.93 10.39
C HIS A 27 -3.62 -12.83 9.25
N GLY A 28 -3.22 -12.25 8.13
CA GLY A 28 -2.68 -12.97 6.98
C GLY A 28 -1.42 -12.32 6.44
N LYS A 29 -1.07 -12.69 5.20
CA LYS A 29 0.03 -12.10 4.44
C LYS A 29 -0.47 -11.73 3.05
N TYR A 30 -0.02 -10.60 2.52
CA TYR A 30 -0.27 -10.19 1.15
C TYR A 30 0.51 -11.08 0.19
N MET A 31 -0.18 -11.69 -0.77
CA MET A 31 0.48 -12.40 -1.88
C MET A 31 0.99 -11.41 -2.93
N ALA A 32 0.15 -10.45 -3.30
CA ALA A 32 0.48 -9.36 -4.20
C ALA A 32 -0.49 -8.20 -3.98
N CYS A 33 -0.06 -6.98 -4.32
CA CYS A 33 -0.84 -5.75 -4.34
C CYS A 33 -0.68 -5.06 -5.69
N CYS A 34 -1.73 -4.41 -6.17
CA CYS A 34 -1.70 -3.58 -7.37
C CYS A 34 -2.18 -2.18 -6.99
N MET A 35 -1.34 -1.16 -7.21
CA MET A 35 -1.64 0.22 -6.82
C MET A 35 -1.94 1.06 -8.07
N LEU A 36 -3.20 1.45 -8.26
CA LEU A 36 -3.66 2.21 -9.42
C LEU A 36 -3.82 3.70 -9.06
N TYR A 37 -2.74 4.46 -9.22
CA TYR A 37 -2.73 5.91 -9.00
C TYR A 37 -3.46 6.66 -10.12
N ARG A 38 -4.13 7.77 -9.78
CA ARG A 38 -4.79 8.68 -10.72
C ARG A 38 -4.56 10.13 -10.31
N GLY A 39 -4.54 11.04 -11.28
CA GLY A 39 -4.33 12.48 -11.06
C GLY A 39 -2.87 12.91 -11.22
N ASP A 40 -2.55 14.08 -10.68
CA ASP A 40 -1.18 14.61 -10.68
C ASP A 40 -0.32 13.86 -9.68
N VAL A 41 0.42 12.86 -10.17
CA VAL A 41 1.19 11.93 -9.36
C VAL A 41 2.60 11.82 -9.92
N VAL A 42 3.59 12.15 -9.09
CA VAL A 42 5.00 12.06 -9.43
C VAL A 42 5.49 10.61 -9.22
N PRO A 43 6.03 9.92 -10.26
CA PRO A 43 6.46 8.53 -10.13
C PRO A 43 7.51 8.27 -9.04
N LYS A 44 8.37 9.27 -8.77
CA LYS A 44 9.38 9.20 -7.69
C LYS A 44 8.71 9.04 -6.32
N ASP A 45 7.62 9.77 -6.08
CA ASP A 45 6.94 9.78 -4.78
C ASP A 45 6.15 8.48 -4.59
N VAL A 46 5.62 7.90 -5.68
CA VAL A 46 5.03 6.56 -5.67
C VAL A 46 6.06 5.52 -5.23
N ASN A 47 7.24 5.52 -5.83
CA ASN A 47 8.32 4.59 -5.47
C ASN A 47 8.74 4.75 -3.99
N ALA A 48 8.87 5.99 -3.52
CA ALA A 48 9.19 6.27 -2.12
C ALA A 48 8.09 5.81 -1.15
N ALA A 49 6.81 6.04 -1.49
CA ALA A 49 5.67 5.60 -0.70
C ALA A 49 5.59 4.06 -0.62
N ILE A 50 5.72 3.36 -1.75
CA ILE A 50 5.72 1.88 -1.80
C ILE A 50 6.91 1.31 -1.01
N ALA A 51 8.10 1.91 -1.14
CA ALA A 51 9.26 1.50 -0.36
C ALA A 51 8.99 1.61 1.15
N THR A 52 8.31 2.67 1.58
CA THR A 52 7.89 2.85 2.98
C THR A 52 6.87 1.79 3.41
N ILE A 53 5.92 1.41 2.56
CA ILE A 53 4.96 0.34 2.87
C ILE A 53 5.67 -1.00 3.13
N LYS A 54 6.65 -1.34 2.29
CA LYS A 54 7.40 -2.61 2.41
C LYS A 54 8.19 -2.76 3.72
N THR A 55 8.53 -1.66 4.39
CA THR A 55 9.26 -1.70 5.67
C THR A 55 8.37 -1.72 6.90
N LYS A 56 7.05 -1.52 6.75
CA LYS A 56 6.11 -1.53 7.87
C LYS A 56 5.86 -2.95 8.38
N ARG A 57 6.17 -3.20 9.66
CA ARG A 57 6.02 -4.51 10.31
C ARG A 57 4.60 -5.07 10.30
N THR A 58 3.59 -4.19 10.28
CA THR A 58 2.16 -4.55 10.26
C THR A 58 1.69 -4.99 8.87
N ILE A 59 2.49 -4.80 7.82
CA ILE A 59 2.18 -5.14 6.45
C ILE A 59 3.16 -6.24 6.03
N GLN A 60 2.68 -7.47 6.01
CA GLN A 60 3.53 -8.63 5.74
C GLN A 60 3.19 -9.23 4.38
N PHE A 61 4.22 -9.48 3.57
CA PHE A 61 4.09 -10.22 2.32
C PHE A 61 4.53 -11.67 2.51
N VAL A 62 4.04 -12.55 1.64
CA VAL A 62 4.53 -13.93 1.56
C VAL A 62 6.02 -13.95 1.15
N ASP A 63 6.76 -14.92 1.67
CA ASP A 63 8.22 -15.06 1.48
C ASP A 63 8.61 -15.46 0.06
N TRP A 64 7.77 -16.24 -0.61
CA TRP A 64 7.99 -16.69 -1.99
C TRP A 64 7.69 -15.62 -3.05
N CYS A 65 7.16 -14.44 -2.68
CA CYS A 65 6.91 -13.34 -3.62
C CYS A 65 7.74 -12.09 -3.26
N PRO A 66 9.00 -11.98 -3.74
CA PRO A 66 9.86 -10.83 -3.45
C PRO A 66 9.39 -9.53 -4.14
N THR A 67 8.57 -9.64 -5.19
CA THR A 67 8.05 -8.53 -6.00
C THR A 67 6.54 -8.39 -5.89
N GLY A 68 5.99 -8.40 -4.68
CA GLY A 68 4.54 -8.37 -4.43
C GLY A 68 3.81 -7.05 -4.74
N PHE A 69 4.39 -6.15 -5.54
CA PHE A 69 3.74 -4.90 -5.95
C PHE A 69 3.74 -4.76 -7.47
N LYS A 70 2.60 -4.38 -8.02
CA LYS A 70 2.41 -3.97 -9.40
C LYS A 70 1.96 -2.51 -9.50
#